data_AF-A0A0G1DVG8-F1
#
_entry.id   AF-A0A0G1DVG8-F1
#
_cell.length_a   1.000
_cell.length_b   1.000
_cell.length_c   1.000
_cell.angle_alpha   90.00
_cell.angle_beta   90.00
_cell.angle_gamma   90.00
#
_symmetry.space_group_name_H-M   'P 1'
#
loop_
_entity.id
_entity.type
_entity.pdbx_description
1 polymer ?
#
loop_
_entity_poly.entity_id
_entity_poly.type
_entity_poly.pdbx_seq_one_letter_code
_entity_poly.pdbx_strand_id
1 'polypeptide(L)'
;MENFDFKNPLNSLEEACQREVLEEAGFEVKIIRPLKPMFVPKSDDPNIWIVLIHYLAERLGELKLGADIKEADWFDINDLPPDCAPNIKPVIEEYKKSI
;
A
#
# COMPACT_ATOMS: atom_id res chain seq x y z
N MET A 1 1.54 5.85 -15.37
CA MET A 1 1.50 4.39 -15.20
C MET A 1 0.12 3.92 -14.72
N GLU A 2 -0.62 4.71 -13.95
CA GLU A 2 -1.90 4.38 -13.26
C GLU A 2 -3.13 3.98 -14.12
N ASN A 3 -3.11 4.14 -15.44
CA ASN A 3 -4.27 3.81 -16.28
C ASN A 3 -4.52 2.29 -16.40
N PHE A 4 -3.65 1.43 -15.88
CA PHE A 4 -3.79 -0.02 -16.04
C PHE A 4 -4.88 -0.63 -15.15
N ASP A 5 -4.99 -0.19 -13.90
CA ASP A 5 -5.94 -0.78 -12.94
C ASP A 5 -7.40 -0.58 -13.34
N PHE A 6 -7.69 0.49 -14.10
CA PHE A 6 -9.03 0.80 -14.58
C PHE A 6 -9.34 0.21 -15.97
N LYS A 7 -8.36 -0.40 -16.65
CA LYS A 7 -8.55 -0.94 -18.02
C LYS A 7 -9.29 -2.27 -18.04
N ASN A 8 -9.16 -3.06 -16.98
CA ASN A 8 -9.82 -4.35 -16.88
C ASN A 8 -10.62 -4.42 -15.57
N PRO A 9 -11.97 -4.37 -15.63
CA PRO A 9 -12.81 -4.44 -14.43
C PRO A 9 -12.76 -5.81 -13.73
N LEU A 10 -12.10 -6.80 -14.32
CA LEU A 10 -11.90 -8.13 -13.73
C LEU A 10 -10.58 -8.26 -12.98
N ASN A 11 -9.67 -7.29 -13.06
CA ASN A 11 -8.45 -7.32 -12.25
C ASN A 11 -8.83 -7.25 -10.78
N SER A 12 -8.30 -8.18 -10.00
CA SER A 12 -8.46 -8.17 -8.55
C SER A 12 -7.62 -7.06 -7.92
N LEU A 13 -8.05 -6.58 -6.76
CA LEU A 13 -7.30 -5.58 -6.00
C LEU A 13 -6.00 -6.18 -5.43
N GLU A 14 -6.00 -7.50 -5.23
CA GLU A 14 -4.83 -8.31 -4.89
C GLU A 14 -3.78 -8.28 -6.00
N GLU A 15 -4.16 -8.51 -7.26
CA GLU A 15 -3.26 -8.44 -8.42
C GLU A 15 -2.68 -7.04 -8.59
N ALA A 16 -3.50 -6.00 -8.41
CA ALA A 16 -3.03 -4.61 -8.44
C ALA A 16 -2.00 -4.37 -7.33
N CYS A 17 -2.28 -4.80 -6.09
CA CYS A 17 -1.34 -4.68 -4.97
C CYS A 17 -0.01 -5.39 -5.24
N GLN A 18 -0.05 -6.64 -5.74
CA GLN A 18 1.16 -7.39 -6.06
C GLN A 18 1.97 -6.74 -7.18
N ARG A 19 1.29 -6.24 -8.23
CA ARG A 19 1.93 -5.52 -9.33
C ARG A 19 2.61 -4.24 -8.85
N GLU A 20 1.92 -3.40 -8.08
CA GLU A 20 2.48 -2.15 -7.57
C GLU A 20 3.70 -2.39 -6.68
N VAL A 21 3.65 -3.38 -5.79
CA VAL A 21 4.81 -3.75 -4.96
C VAL A 21 5.99 -4.19 -5.83
N LEU A 22 5.75 -4.95 -6.91
CA LEU A 22 6.81 -5.35 -7.83
C LEU A 22 7.38 -4.15 -8.61
N GLU A 23 6.53 -3.22 -9.05
CA GLU A 23 6.94 -2.03 -9.81
C GLU A 23 7.74 -1.04 -8.95
N GLU A 24 7.29 -0.78 -7.72
CA GLU A 24 7.89 0.23 -6.82
C GLU A 24 9.03 -0.33 -5.96
N ALA A 25 8.88 -1.56 -5.46
CA ALA A 25 9.80 -2.14 -4.46
C ALA A 25 10.57 -3.37 -4.98
N GLY A 26 10.23 -3.90 -6.16
CA GLY A 26 11.04 -4.87 -6.89
C GLY A 26 11.03 -6.30 -6.35
N PHE A 27 10.10 -6.63 -5.46
CA PHE A 27 9.93 -7.98 -4.92
C PHE A 27 8.47 -8.44 -5.01
N GLU A 28 8.26 -9.74 -4.82
CA GLU A 28 6.92 -10.33 -4.76
C GLU A 28 6.39 -10.34 -3.33
N VAL A 29 5.07 -10.39 -3.18
CA VAL A 29 4.42 -10.54 -1.88
C VAL A 29 3.37 -11.64 -1.91
N LYS A 30 3.31 -12.39 -0.82
CA LYS A 30 2.22 -13.31 -0.54
C LYS A 30 1.22 -12.63 0.38
N ILE A 31 0.06 -12.27 -0.16
CA ILE A 31 -1.02 -11.67 0.63
C ILE A 31 -1.53 -12.68 1.66
N ILE A 32 -1.56 -12.27 2.93
CA ILE A 32 -2.07 -13.06 4.05
C ILE A 32 -3.57 -12.80 4.21
N ARG A 33 -3.96 -11.52 4.26
CA ARG A 33 -5.36 -11.08 4.35
C ARG A 33 -5.51 -9.58 4.07
N PRO A 34 -6.70 -9.10 3.70
CA PRO A 34 -7.01 -7.67 3.74
C PRO A 34 -6.99 -7.13 5.18
N LEU A 35 -6.64 -5.85 5.31
CA LEU A 35 -6.87 -5.03 6.49
C LEU A 35 -8.17 -4.23 6.33
N LYS A 36 -8.58 -3.50 7.37
CA LYS A 36 -9.80 -2.70 7.30
C LYS A 36 -9.67 -1.60 6.22
N PRO A 37 -10.61 -1.51 5.26
CA PRO A 37 -10.63 -0.44 4.26
C PRO A 37 -10.73 0.95 4.88
N MET A 38 -10.14 1.94 4.21
CA MET A 38 -10.13 3.34 4.65
C MET A 38 -10.64 4.27 3.56
N PHE A 39 -11.45 5.25 3.95
CA PHE A 39 -11.83 6.36 3.10
C PHE A 39 -10.94 7.57 3.43
N VAL A 40 -10.31 8.15 2.42
CA VAL A 40 -9.53 9.39 2.56
C VAL A 40 -9.96 10.39 1.48
N PRO A 41 -10.03 11.69 1.78
CA PRO A 41 -10.23 12.69 0.73
C PRO A 41 -9.00 12.71 -0.19
N LYS A 42 -9.23 12.95 -1.48
CA LYS A 42 -8.13 13.20 -2.43
C LYS A 42 -7.42 14.50 -2.03
N SER A 43 -6.10 14.51 -2.12
CA SER A 43 -5.28 15.63 -1.62
C SER A 43 -5.51 16.95 -2.37
N ASP A 44 -5.88 16.89 -3.65
CA ASP A 44 -6.11 18.04 -4.52
C ASP A 44 -7.60 18.42 -4.68
N ASP A 45 -8.53 17.53 -4.32
CA ASP A 45 -9.98 17.80 -4.34
C ASP A 45 -10.70 17.06 -3.19
N PRO A 46 -11.12 17.78 -2.13
CA PRO A 46 -11.77 17.16 -0.97
C PRO A 46 -13.18 16.62 -1.27
N ASN A 47 -13.76 16.92 -2.43
CA ASN A 47 -15.05 16.34 -2.84
C ASN A 47 -14.90 14.93 -3.43
N ILE A 48 -13.66 14.53 -3.76
CA ILE A 48 -13.35 13.19 -4.24
C ILE A 48 -12.86 12.36 -3.06
N TRP A 49 -13.49 11.21 -2.85
CA TRP A 49 -13.08 10.23 -1.84
C TRP A 49 -12.35 9.07 -2.51
N ILE A 50 -11.20 8.70 -1.94
CA ILE A 50 -10.43 7.53 -2.30
C ILE A 50 -10.71 6.43 -1.28
N VAL A 51 -11.01 5.24 -1.78
CA VAL A 51 -11.04 4.01 -0.98
C VAL A 51 -9.67 3.36 -1.07
N LEU A 52 -8.99 3.23 0.06
CA LEU A 52 -7.74 2.50 0.17
C LEU A 52 -8.02 1.09 0.68
N ILE A 53 -7.55 0.10 -0.08
CA ILE A 53 -7.59 -1.31 0.30
C ILE A 53 -6.16 -1.73 0.64
N HIS A 54 -5.91 -1.95 1.93
CA HIS A 54 -4.60 -2.37 2.43
C HIS A 54 -4.57 -3.88 2.67
N TYR A 55 -3.41 -4.48 2.46
CA TYR A 55 -3.19 -5.91 2.69
C TYR A 55 -2.05 -6.12 3.68
N LEU A 56 -2.22 -7.11 4.57
CA LEU A 56 -1.11 -7.70 5.30
C LEU A 56 -0.49 -8.78 4.42
N ALA A 57 0.82 -8.71 4.20
CA ALA A 57 1.50 -9.62 3.29
C ALA A 57 2.90 -10.01 3.79
N GLU A 58 3.35 -11.18 3.36
CA GLU A 58 4.71 -11.67 3.53
C GLU A 58 5.56 -11.26 2.32
N ARG A 59 6.72 -10.65 2.57
CA ARG A 59 7.70 -10.30 1.52
C ARG A 59 8.40 -11.55 1.00
N LEU A 60 8.54 -11.64 -0.32
CA LEU A 60 9.29 -12.69 -1.01
C LEU A 60 10.37 -12.05 -1.93
N GLY A 61 11.62 -12.08 -1.48
CA GLY A 61 12.76 -11.50 -2.21
C GLY A 61 13.18 -10.13 -1.69
N GLU A 62 14.22 -9.54 -2.29
CA GLU A 62 14.91 -8.36 -1.77
C GLU A 62 14.43 -7.04 -2.37
N LEU A 63 14.58 -5.96 -1.60
CA LEU A 63 14.23 -4.60 -2.02
C LEU A 63 15.06 -4.16 -3.23
N LYS A 64 14.37 -3.77 -4.31
CA LYS A 64 14.95 -3.16 -5.49
C LYS A 64 14.04 -2.04 -5.99
N LEU A 65 14.48 -0.81 -5.79
CA LEU A 65 13.68 0.37 -6.10
C LEU A 65 13.28 0.45 -7.57
N GLY A 66 12.00 0.73 -7.79
CA GLY A 66 11.45 1.17 -9.06
C GLY A 66 11.99 2.52 -9.49
N ALA A 67 11.80 2.88 -10.76
CA ALA A 67 12.37 4.09 -11.35
C ALA A 67 11.91 5.38 -10.65
N ASP A 68 10.69 5.40 -10.11
CA ASP A 68 10.08 6.58 -9.49
C ASP A 68 10.31 6.64 -7.96
N ILE A 69 11.01 5.66 -7.37
CA ILE A 69 11.28 5.62 -5.93
C ILE A 69 12.66 6.18 -5.61
N LYS A 70 12.69 7.23 -4.80
CA LYS A 70 13.93 7.93 -4.40
C LYS A 70 14.74 7.15 -3.36
N GLU A 71 14.07 6.62 -2.35
CA GLU A 71 14.66 5.89 -1.23
C GLU A 71 13.61 4.96 -0.60
N ALA A 72 14.06 3.87 0.02
CA ALA A 72 13.21 3.03 0.86
C ALA A 72 14.04 2.38 1.96
N ASP A 73 13.37 2.09 3.07
CA ASP A 73 13.95 1.40 4.22
C ASP A 73 12.86 0.59 4.94
N TRP A 74 13.27 -0.31 5.83
CA TRP A 74 12.39 -1.07 6.69
C TRP A 74 12.26 -0.40 8.06
N PHE A 75 11.04 -0.06 8.45
CA PHE A 75 10.76 0.62 9.72
C PHE A 75 10.09 -0.32 10.72
N ASP A 76 10.43 -0.16 12.00
CA ASP A 76 9.66 -0.77 13.08
C ASP A 76 8.29 -0.09 13.16
N ILE A 77 7.22 -0.89 13.17
CA ILE A 77 5.83 -0.41 13.27
C ILE A 77 5.54 0.32 14.59
N ASN A 78 6.45 0.24 15.58
CA ASN A 78 6.37 0.94 16.86
C ASN A 78 7.26 2.19 16.91
N ASP A 79 8.08 2.43 15.88
CA ASP A 79 9.00 3.56 15.79
C ASP A 79 9.03 4.12 14.35
N LEU A 80 7.87 4.61 13.91
CA LEU A 80 7.70 5.17 12.58
C LEU A 80 8.18 6.63 12.52
N PRO A 81 8.71 7.08 11.37
CA PRO A 81 9.01 8.48 11.14
C PRO A 81 7.80 9.40 11.41
N PRO A 82 8.03 10.64 11.89
CA PRO A 82 6.93 11.55 12.21
C PRO A 82 6.14 11.98 10.97
N ASP A 83 6.77 11.96 9.80
CA ASP A 83 6.31 12.48 8.50
C ASP A 83 5.72 11.42 7.56
N CYS A 84 5.24 10.28 8.09
CA CYS A 84 4.50 9.31 7.28
C CYS A 84 3.25 9.93 6.63
N ALA A 85 2.87 9.39 5.47
CA ALA A 85 1.61 9.72 4.83
C ALA A 85 0.42 9.51 5.81
N PRO A 86 -0.64 10.33 5.72
CA PRO A 86 -1.69 10.38 6.76
C PRO A 86 -2.41 9.04 7.02
N ASN A 87 -2.42 8.15 6.05
CA ASN A 87 -3.05 6.83 6.11
C ASN A 87 -2.21 5.76 6.82
N ILE A 88 -0.89 5.95 6.98
CA ILE A 88 0.02 4.92 7.50
C ILE A 88 -0.20 4.64 9.00
N LYS A 89 -0.26 5.69 9.83
CA LYS A 89 -0.50 5.51 11.28
C LYS A 89 -1.86 4.84 11.55
N PRO A 90 -2.98 5.29 10.95
CA PRO A 90 -4.27 4.65 11.21
C PRO A 90 -4.34 3.18 10.76
N VAL A 91 -3.71 2.79 9.64
CA VAL A 91 -3.73 1.38 9.21
C VAL A 91 -2.90 0.49 10.14
N ILE A 92 -1.77 0.97 10.64
CA ILE A 92 -0.94 0.21 11.60
C ILE A 92 -1.66 0.06 12.95
N GLU A 93 -2.30 1.11 13.45
CA GLU A 93 -3.08 1.05 14.69
C GLU A 93 -4.32 0.16 14.56
N GLU A 94 -4.90 0.05 13.36
CA GLU A 94 -5.94 -0.93 13.09
C GLU A 94 -5.39 -2.36 13.11
N TYR A 95 -4.27 -2.59 12.39
CA TYR A 95 -3.60 -3.88 12.38
C TYR A 95 -3.25 -4.36 13.79
N LYS A 96 -2.69 -3.50 14.65
CA LYS A 96 -2.34 -3.81 16.04
C LYS A 96 -3.54 -4.20 16.92
N LYS A 97 -4.78 -3.85 16.54
CA LYS A 97 -6.00 -4.29 17.25
C LYS A 97 -6.51 -5.65 16.77
N SER A 98 -5.98 -6.13 15.66
CA SER A 98 -6.40 -7.37 15.00
C SER A 98 -5.45 -8.56 15.25
N ILE A 99 -4.42 -8.34 16.06
CA ILE A 99 -3.49 -9.36 16.59
C ILE A 99 -3.96 -9.91 17.93
#